data_AF-A0A931INH1-F1
#
_entry.id   AF-A0A931INH1-F1
#
_cell.length_a   1.000
_cell.length_b   1.000
_cell.length_c   1.000
_cell.angle_alpha   90.00
_cell.angle_beta   90.00
_cell.angle_gamma   90.00
#
_symmetry.space_group_name_H-M   'P 1'
#
loop_
_entity.id
_entity.type
_entity.pdbx_description
1 polymer ?
#
loop_
_entity_poly.entity_id
_entity_poly.type
_entity_poly.pdbx_seq_one_letter_code
_entity_poly.pdbx_strand_id
1 'polypeptide(L)'
;MRSLRAVIYVACILCFIYLTVSIVMNVFLKEDNEPFDVNNISANDSEIQIATDISIGTSSRLLKNVSIEGHVFTLYDVQPYEGEFGIAEFTRIRKFDRYRFASASHSKETIQAKVIQAKEGVSVVLGVKVNSGLHKLIVSNGQESIEKMVSKQNFLEVIPFNYSKTATNVTIVGYDEQGKEITKKVIHN
;
A
#
# COMPACT_ATOMS: atom_id res chain seq x y z
N MET A 1 46.17 -10.46 -54.05
CA MET A 1 45.05 -9.55 -53.67
C MET A 1 43.72 -10.25 -53.34
N ARG A 2 43.42 -11.46 -53.85
CA ARG A 2 42.15 -12.17 -53.57
C ARG A 2 42.02 -12.71 -52.13
N SER A 3 43.14 -13.14 -51.52
CA SER A 3 43.18 -13.63 -50.13
C SER A 3 42.92 -12.54 -49.09
N LEU A 4 43.42 -11.32 -49.32
CA LEU A 4 43.23 -10.19 -48.41
C LEU A 4 41.75 -9.79 -48.29
N ARG A 5 41.00 -9.82 -49.40
CA ARG A 5 39.56 -9.51 -49.40
C ARG A 5 38.77 -10.56 -48.60
N ALA A 6 39.11 -11.84 -48.76
CA ALA A 6 38.47 -12.92 -47.99
C ALA A 6 38.69 -12.77 -46.48
N VAL A 7 39.89 -12.39 -46.05
CA VAL A 7 40.19 -12.12 -44.63
C VAL A 7 39.36 -10.96 -44.09
N ILE A 8 39.21 -9.87 -44.86
CA ILE A 8 38.39 -8.72 -44.49
C ILE A 8 36.92 -9.13 -44.34
N TYR A 9 36.37 -9.93 -45.27
CA TYR A 9 34.98 -10.40 -45.17
C TYR A 9 34.74 -11.26 -43.93
N VAL A 10 35.65 -12.19 -43.62
CA VAL A 10 35.54 -13.03 -42.41
C VAL A 10 35.62 -12.18 -41.14
N ALA A 11 36.52 -11.19 -41.09
CA ALA A 11 36.62 -10.27 -39.96
C ALA A 11 35.34 -9.43 -39.76
N CYS A 12 34.74 -8.93 -40.85
CA CYS A 12 33.47 -8.21 -40.78
C CYS A 12 32.32 -9.09 -40.29
N ILE A 13 32.25 -10.35 -40.74
CA ILE A 13 31.22 -11.30 -40.30
C ILE A 13 31.39 -11.62 -38.81
N LEU A 14 32.60 -11.89 -38.35
CA LEU A 14 32.88 -12.15 -36.93
C LEU A 14 32.57 -10.94 -36.05
N CYS A 15 32.91 -9.73 -36.52
CA CYS A 15 32.57 -8.48 -35.83
C CYS A 15 31.05 -8.29 -35.74
N PHE A 16 30.32 -8.57 -36.82
CA PHE A 16 28.86 -8.48 -36.83
C PHE A 16 28.22 -9.50 -35.88
N ILE A 17 28.71 -10.74 -35.86
CA ILE A 17 28.25 -11.77 -34.93
C ILE A 17 28.52 -11.33 -33.49
N TYR A 18 29.72 -10.85 -33.18
CA TYR A 18 30.07 -10.35 -31.85
C TYR A 18 29.14 -9.22 -31.40
N LEU A 19 28.94 -8.20 -32.25
CA LEU A 19 28.02 -7.09 -31.99
C LEU A 19 26.59 -7.57 -31.75
N THR A 20 26.10 -8.47 -32.59
CA THR A 20 24.75 -9.01 -32.48
C THR A 20 24.57 -9.77 -31.17
N VAL A 21 25.52 -10.64 -30.82
CA VAL A 21 25.51 -11.38 -29.54
C VAL A 21 25.61 -10.43 -28.36
N SER A 22 26.48 -9.41 -28.40
CA SER A 22 26.59 -8.42 -27.32
C SER A 22 25.34 -7.56 -27.13
N ILE A 23 24.64 -7.23 -28.22
CA ILE A 23 23.35 -6.50 -28.17
C ILE A 23 22.26 -7.41 -27.60
N VAL A 24 22.14 -8.64 -28.11
CA VAL A 24 21.17 -9.63 -27.60
C VAL A 24 21.43 -9.90 -26.11
N MET A 25 22.67 -10.11 -25.70
CA MET A 25 23.02 -10.31 -24.29
C MET A 25 22.69 -9.08 -23.43
N ASN A 26 22.95 -7.85 -23.90
CA ASN A 26 22.59 -6.64 -23.13
C ASN A 26 21.08 -6.38 -23.05
N VAL A 27 20.32 -6.79 -24.06
CA VAL A 27 18.85 -6.60 -24.09
C VAL A 27 18.16 -7.67 -23.26
N PHE A 28 18.57 -8.94 -23.37
CA PHE A 28 17.94 -10.06 -22.67
C PHE A 28 18.50 -10.33 -21.26
N LEU A 29 19.75 -9.95 -20.94
CA LEU A 29 20.31 -10.12 -19.57
C LEU A 29 20.08 -8.89 -18.67
N LYS A 30 19.51 -7.80 -19.18
CA LYS A 30 19.14 -6.65 -18.34
C LYS A 30 17.82 -6.84 -17.58
N GLU A 31 17.07 -7.90 -17.85
CA GLU A 31 15.67 -7.99 -17.41
C GLU A 31 15.44 -8.27 -15.92
N ASP A 32 16.43 -8.73 -15.13
CA ASP A 32 16.11 -9.27 -13.78
C ASP A 32 16.87 -8.67 -12.58
N ASN A 33 17.63 -7.58 -12.74
CA ASN A 33 18.45 -7.02 -11.65
C ASN A 33 18.21 -5.53 -11.34
N GLU A 34 17.12 -4.94 -11.81
CA GLU A 34 16.76 -3.61 -11.31
C GLU A 34 16.24 -3.73 -9.87
N PRO A 35 16.77 -2.95 -8.90
CA PRO A 35 16.27 -2.97 -7.54
C PRO A 35 14.79 -2.58 -7.53
N PHE A 36 14.00 -3.27 -6.70
CA PHE A 36 12.57 -3.00 -6.58
C PHE A 36 12.30 -1.53 -6.22
N ASP A 37 11.56 -0.81 -7.07
CA ASP A 37 11.24 0.59 -6.88
C ASP A 37 9.87 0.77 -6.20
N VAL A 38 9.89 1.08 -4.89
CA VAL A 38 8.69 1.37 -4.10
C VAL A 38 7.90 2.60 -4.58
N ASN A 39 8.51 3.44 -5.42
CA ASN A 39 7.86 4.59 -6.03
C ASN A 39 7.28 4.30 -7.40
N ASN A 40 7.27 3.04 -7.82
CA ASN A 40 6.73 2.62 -9.09
C ASN A 40 6.29 1.15 -8.98
N ILE A 41 5.16 0.92 -8.34
CA ILE A 41 4.58 -0.41 -8.14
C ILE A 41 3.21 -0.54 -8.80
N SER A 42 2.78 -1.75 -9.11
CA SER A 42 1.38 -2.04 -9.44
C SER A 42 0.54 -2.20 -8.16
N ALA A 43 -0.78 -2.17 -8.29
CA ALA A 43 -1.70 -2.37 -7.17
C ALA A 43 -1.94 -3.86 -6.81
N ASN A 44 -1.06 -4.77 -7.22
CA ASN A 44 -1.20 -6.18 -6.87
C ASN A 44 -0.66 -6.44 -5.45
N ASP A 45 -1.22 -7.45 -4.77
CA ASP A 45 -0.90 -7.75 -3.38
C ASP A 45 0.59 -8.05 -3.16
N SER A 46 1.26 -8.66 -4.15
CA SER A 46 2.69 -9.01 -4.04
C SER A 46 3.59 -7.79 -4.04
N GLU A 47 3.42 -6.86 -4.98
CA GLU A 47 4.20 -5.63 -5.05
C GLU A 47 3.87 -4.69 -3.90
N ILE A 48 2.60 -4.65 -3.47
CA ILE A 48 2.19 -3.92 -2.27
C ILE A 48 2.89 -4.49 -1.03
N GLN A 49 2.91 -5.82 -0.86
CA GLN A 49 3.58 -6.49 0.26
C GLN A 49 5.08 -6.15 0.30
N ILE A 50 5.77 -6.30 -0.84
CA ILE A 50 7.20 -5.99 -0.94
C ILE A 50 7.46 -4.52 -0.65
N ALA A 51 6.64 -3.61 -1.20
CA ALA A 51 6.78 -2.19 -0.98
C ALA A 51 6.53 -1.82 0.49
N THR A 52 5.54 -2.43 1.14
CA THR A 52 5.29 -2.27 2.58
C THR A 52 6.51 -2.75 3.38
N ASP A 53 7.02 -3.95 3.11
CA ASP A 53 8.16 -4.53 3.84
C ASP A 53 9.40 -3.64 3.77
N ILE A 54 9.75 -3.19 2.55
CA ILE A 54 10.87 -2.27 2.33
C ILE A 54 10.64 -0.96 3.08
N SER A 55 9.42 -0.42 3.02
CA SER A 55 9.11 0.92 3.57
C SER A 55 9.07 0.94 5.10
N ILE A 56 8.63 -0.14 5.75
CA ILE A 56 8.62 -0.25 7.21
C ILE A 56 9.94 -0.80 7.79
N GLY A 57 10.83 -1.34 6.93
CA GLY A 57 12.13 -1.87 7.33
C GLY A 57 12.07 -3.25 8.00
N THR A 58 10.95 -3.95 7.91
CA THR A 58 10.76 -5.32 8.44
C THR A 58 9.71 -6.06 7.62
N SER A 59 9.59 -7.37 7.80
CA SER A 59 8.56 -8.16 7.13
C SER A 59 7.17 -7.78 7.66
N SER A 60 6.20 -7.79 6.76
CA SER A 60 4.79 -7.66 7.10
C SER A 60 3.97 -8.78 6.45
N ARG A 61 2.70 -8.87 6.84
CA ARG A 61 1.71 -9.73 6.19
C ARG A 61 0.50 -8.90 5.85
N LEU A 62 0.18 -8.80 4.56
CA LEU A 62 -1.04 -8.13 4.11
C LEU A 62 -2.27 -8.86 4.66
N LEU A 63 -3.16 -8.07 5.25
CA LEU A 63 -4.45 -8.53 5.75
C LEU A 63 -5.58 -8.12 4.82
N LYS A 64 -5.55 -6.88 4.32
CA LYS A 64 -6.60 -6.34 3.46
C LYS A 64 -6.12 -5.14 2.66
N ASN A 65 -6.58 -5.03 1.42
CA ASN A 65 -6.37 -3.87 0.55
C ASN A 65 -7.71 -3.20 0.21
N VAL A 66 -7.71 -1.87 0.14
CA VAL A 66 -8.84 -1.06 -0.32
C VAL A 66 -8.31 0.02 -1.27
N SER A 67 -8.92 0.12 -2.46
CA SER A 67 -8.55 1.13 -3.46
C SER A 67 -9.67 2.16 -3.60
N ILE A 68 -9.32 3.46 -3.55
CA ILE A 68 -10.27 4.56 -3.73
C ILE A 68 -9.56 5.79 -4.30
N GLU A 69 -10.16 6.44 -5.31
CA GLU A 69 -9.72 7.74 -5.84
C GLU A 69 -8.22 7.87 -6.17
N GLY A 70 -7.60 6.81 -6.68
CA GLY A 70 -6.16 6.82 -6.98
C GLY A 70 -5.26 6.62 -5.76
N HIS A 71 -5.81 6.14 -4.65
CA HIS A 71 -5.07 5.66 -3.50
C HIS A 71 -5.31 4.16 -3.32
N VAL A 72 -4.28 3.46 -2.85
CA VAL A 72 -4.42 2.11 -2.30
C VAL A 72 -4.05 2.18 -0.82
N PHE A 73 -4.92 1.67 0.02
CA PHE A 73 -4.70 1.51 1.44
C PHE A 73 -4.59 0.04 1.78
N THR A 74 -3.68 -0.26 2.69
CA THR A 74 -3.32 -1.62 3.02
C THR A 74 -3.25 -1.77 4.53
N LEU A 75 -4.00 -2.73 5.07
CA LEU A 75 -3.90 -3.20 6.45
C LEU A 75 -2.89 -4.35 6.46
N TYR A 76 -1.90 -4.27 7.33
CA TYR A 76 -0.84 -5.28 7.41
C TYR A 76 -0.49 -5.62 8.86
N ASP A 77 -0.12 -6.87 9.13
CA ASP A 77 0.52 -7.30 10.36
C ASP A 77 2.03 -7.09 10.29
N VAL A 78 2.65 -6.66 11.38
CA VAL A 78 4.11 -6.51 11.44
C VAL A 78 4.73 -7.81 11.95
N GLN A 79 5.73 -8.33 11.24
CA GLN A 79 6.51 -9.49 11.66
C GLN A 79 7.91 -9.05 12.09
N PRO A 80 8.49 -9.64 13.16
CA PRO A 80 7.96 -10.72 13.99
C PRO A 80 7.12 -10.22 15.20
N TYR A 81 6.67 -8.97 15.20
CA TYR A 81 6.04 -8.36 16.37
C TYR A 81 4.58 -8.79 16.54
N GLU A 82 4.35 -9.75 17.44
CA GLU A 82 3.01 -10.24 17.75
C GLU A 82 2.07 -9.10 18.21
N GLY A 83 0.86 -9.10 17.65
CA GLY A 83 -0.19 -8.11 17.96
C GLY A 83 -0.05 -6.77 17.23
N GLU A 84 1.11 -6.45 16.66
CA GLU A 84 1.36 -5.18 15.97
C GLU A 84 0.84 -5.21 14.54
N PHE A 85 0.19 -4.13 14.13
CA PHE A 85 -0.33 -3.98 12.77
C PHE A 85 -0.37 -2.51 12.36
N GLY A 86 -0.51 -2.27 11.07
CA GLY A 86 -0.45 -0.93 10.52
C GLY A 86 -1.31 -0.71 9.29
N ILE A 87 -1.31 0.54 8.85
CA ILE A 87 -1.92 0.98 7.60
C ILE A 87 -0.85 1.62 6.73
N ALA A 88 -0.70 1.13 5.50
CA ALA A 88 0.13 1.74 4.48
C ALA A 88 -0.77 2.42 3.43
N GLU A 89 -0.27 3.50 2.87
CA GLU A 89 -0.91 4.24 1.78
C GLU A 89 0.04 4.31 0.59
N PHE A 90 -0.56 4.12 -0.59
CA PHE A 90 0.08 4.27 -1.87
C PHE A 90 -0.74 5.23 -2.74
N THR A 91 -0.06 6.16 -3.42
CA THR A 91 -0.70 7.18 -4.27
C THR A 91 -0.42 6.90 -5.74
N ARG A 92 -1.44 7.07 -6.59
CA ARG A 92 -1.33 6.81 -8.03
C ARG A 92 -0.36 7.79 -8.67
N ILE A 93 0.51 7.24 -9.50
CA ILE A 93 1.40 7.98 -10.39
C ILE A 93 0.63 8.24 -11.68
N ARG A 94 0.88 9.38 -12.35
CA ARG A 94 0.12 9.81 -13.54
C ARG A 94 0.03 8.77 -14.69
N LYS A 95 0.92 7.76 -14.72
CA LYS A 95 0.81 6.60 -15.62
C LYS A 95 -0.20 5.60 -15.06
N PHE A 96 -1.16 5.18 -15.88
CA PHE A 96 -2.23 4.26 -15.49
C PHE A 96 -1.67 3.06 -14.68
N ASP A 97 -2.32 2.83 -13.53
CA ASP A 97 -2.17 1.69 -12.63
C ASP A 97 -0.81 1.48 -11.96
N ARG A 98 0.00 2.53 -11.90
CA ARG A 98 1.22 2.57 -11.08
C ARG A 98 1.04 3.47 -9.87
N TYR A 99 1.65 3.07 -8.76
CA TYR A 99 1.53 3.71 -7.46
C TYR A 99 2.91 3.90 -6.84
N ARG A 100 3.02 4.89 -5.96
CA ARG A 100 4.19 5.12 -5.13
C ARG A 100 3.80 5.03 -3.67
N PHE A 101 4.70 4.52 -2.84
CA PHE A 101 4.55 4.60 -1.39
C PHE A 101 4.36 6.07 -0.95
N ALA A 102 3.39 6.30 -0.07
CA ALA A 102 3.11 7.62 0.47
C ALA A 102 3.46 7.69 1.96
N SER A 103 2.98 6.74 2.75
CA SER A 103 3.34 6.61 4.17
C SER A 103 2.78 5.33 4.78
N ALA A 104 3.37 4.92 5.90
CA ALA A 104 2.91 3.81 6.71
C ALA A 104 2.96 4.19 8.20
N SER A 105 2.07 3.61 8.98
CA SER A 105 2.07 3.70 10.44
C SER A 105 1.64 2.36 11.02
N HIS A 106 2.27 1.95 12.12
CA HIS A 106 1.90 0.74 12.85
C HIS A 106 1.92 0.98 14.35
N SER A 107 1.14 0.17 15.08
CA SER A 107 1.15 0.17 16.54
C SER A 107 0.53 -1.11 17.08
N LYS A 108 0.74 -1.36 18.38
CA LYS A 108 0.14 -2.48 19.12
C LYS A 108 -1.31 -2.24 19.52
N GLU A 109 -1.81 -1.03 19.31
CA GLU A 109 -3.20 -0.71 19.61
C GLU A 109 -4.12 -1.36 18.57
N THR A 110 -5.23 -1.94 19.01
CA THR A 110 -6.23 -2.65 18.17
C THR A 110 -6.85 -1.82 17.05
N ILE A 111 -6.61 -0.50 17.04
CA ILE A 111 -7.18 0.47 16.11
C ILE A 111 -6.04 1.34 15.58
N GLN A 112 -6.00 1.46 14.26
CA GLN A 112 -5.24 2.44 13.50
C GLN A 112 -6.20 3.31 12.68
N ALA A 113 -5.96 4.62 12.65
CA ALA A 113 -6.74 5.55 11.84
C ALA A 113 -5.79 6.49 11.12
N LYS A 114 -6.11 6.82 9.88
CA LYS A 114 -5.37 7.76 9.06
C LYS A 114 -6.33 8.68 8.35
N VAL A 115 -6.15 9.98 8.54
CA VAL A 115 -6.91 11.00 7.82
C VAL A 115 -6.22 11.27 6.49
N ILE A 116 -6.98 11.21 5.41
CA ILE A 116 -6.55 11.58 4.06
C ILE A 116 -7.30 12.81 3.63
N GLN A 117 -6.54 13.78 3.12
CA GLN A 117 -7.09 14.95 2.47
C GLN A 117 -7.13 14.67 0.97
N ALA A 118 -8.32 14.36 0.45
CA ALA A 118 -8.55 14.24 -0.99
C ALA A 118 -8.91 15.62 -1.57
N LYS A 119 -8.78 15.79 -2.89
CA LYS A 119 -9.15 17.05 -3.54
C LYS A 119 -10.63 17.40 -3.41
N GLU A 120 -11.50 16.40 -3.23
CA GLU A 120 -12.96 16.55 -3.18
C GLU A 120 -13.53 16.45 -1.76
N GLY A 121 -12.69 16.29 -0.73
CA GLY A 121 -13.13 16.18 0.66
C GLY A 121 -12.09 15.58 1.59
N VAL A 122 -12.50 15.27 2.81
CA VAL A 122 -11.65 14.53 3.76
C VAL A 122 -12.19 13.11 3.87
N SER A 123 -11.31 12.13 3.78
CA SER A 123 -11.65 10.74 4.05
C SER A 123 -10.85 10.25 5.23
N VAL A 124 -11.47 9.47 6.11
CA VAL A 124 -10.75 8.74 7.16
C VAL A 124 -10.61 7.31 6.72
N VAL A 125 -9.37 6.84 6.61
CA VAL A 125 -9.07 5.41 6.49
C VAL A 125 -8.91 4.84 7.87
N LEU A 126 -9.70 3.81 8.15
CA LEU A 126 -9.68 3.12 9.41
C LEU A 126 -9.30 1.67 9.20
N GLY A 127 -8.25 1.26 9.89
CA GLY A 127 -7.78 -0.11 9.98
C GLY A 127 -7.93 -0.60 11.42
N VAL A 128 -8.67 -1.67 11.63
CA VAL A 128 -8.85 -2.25 12.95
C VAL A 128 -8.52 -3.72 12.88
N LYS A 129 -7.64 -4.16 13.78
CA LYS A 129 -7.34 -5.56 14.02
C LYS A 129 -8.14 -6.01 15.23
N VAL A 130 -9.18 -6.80 14.97
CA VAL A 130 -10.09 -7.28 16.01
C VAL A 130 -10.06 -8.79 16.04
N ASN A 131 -9.79 -9.33 17.23
CA ASN A 131 -10.14 -10.70 17.55
C ASN A 131 -11.61 -10.75 17.99
N SER A 132 -12.50 -11.22 17.10
CA SER A 132 -13.90 -11.57 17.36
C SER A 132 -14.69 -10.61 18.29
N GLY A 133 -15.28 -9.55 17.73
CA GLY A 133 -16.20 -8.64 18.42
C GLY A 133 -17.01 -7.78 17.44
N LEU A 134 -18.13 -7.18 17.89
CA LEU A 134 -18.92 -6.22 17.10
C LEU A 134 -18.44 -4.81 17.43
N HIS A 135 -18.22 -3.95 16.44
CA HIS A 135 -17.75 -2.58 16.68
C HIS A 135 -18.70 -1.57 16.04
N LYS A 136 -19.03 -0.51 16.78
CA LYS A 136 -19.59 0.72 16.21
C LYS A 136 -18.45 1.70 16.04
N LEU A 137 -18.24 2.06 14.79
CA LEU A 137 -17.38 3.17 14.44
C LEU A 137 -18.22 4.44 14.42
N ILE A 138 -17.71 5.49 15.06
CA ILE A 138 -18.29 6.82 15.06
C ILE A 138 -17.17 7.78 14.67
N VAL A 139 -17.22 8.32 13.46
CA VAL A 139 -16.27 9.34 13.03
C VAL A 139 -17.00 10.65 12.90
N SER A 140 -16.49 11.68 13.55
CA SER A 140 -17.11 13.00 13.61
C SER A 140 -16.13 14.10 13.26
N ASN A 141 -16.60 15.10 12.53
CA ASN A 141 -15.83 16.29 12.19
C ASN A 141 -16.69 17.53 12.46
N GLY A 142 -16.88 17.88 13.74
CA GLY A 142 -17.60 19.08 14.20
C GLY A 142 -19.08 19.16 13.81
N GLN A 143 -19.38 19.24 12.51
CA GLN A 143 -20.69 19.39 11.89
C GLN A 143 -21.29 18.07 11.40
N GLU A 144 -20.47 17.05 11.12
CA GLU A 144 -20.90 15.76 10.58
C GLU A 144 -20.48 14.60 11.49
N SER A 145 -21.32 13.57 11.59
CA SER A 145 -21.00 12.33 12.29
C SER A 145 -21.52 11.14 11.49
N ILE A 146 -20.63 10.21 11.17
CA ILE A 146 -20.96 8.96 10.48
C ILE A 146 -20.80 7.82 11.48
N GLU A 147 -21.88 7.05 11.62
CA GLU A 147 -21.92 5.85 12.44
C GLU A 147 -22.00 4.61 11.55
N LYS A 148 -21.15 3.63 11.81
CA LYS A 148 -21.15 2.37 11.06
C LYS A 148 -20.88 1.18 11.96
N MET A 149 -21.71 0.13 11.82
CA MET A 149 -21.46 -1.16 12.46
C MET A 149 -20.49 -1.97 11.58
N VAL A 150 -19.44 -2.49 12.20
CA VAL A 150 -18.37 -3.23 11.53
C VAL A 150 -18.11 -4.56 12.24
N SER A 151 -17.80 -5.58 11.43
CA SER A 151 -17.94 -7.02 11.69
C SER A 151 -16.77 -7.65 12.47
N LYS A 152 -16.95 -8.93 12.86
CA LYS A 152 -16.12 -9.81 13.72
C LYS A 152 -14.71 -10.18 13.18
N GLN A 153 -14.17 -9.46 12.19
CA GLN A 153 -12.87 -9.74 11.56
C GLN A 153 -12.07 -8.45 11.33
N ASN A 154 -10.75 -8.59 11.11
CA ASN A 154 -9.87 -7.49 10.69
C ASN A 154 -10.50 -6.72 9.54
N PHE A 155 -10.62 -5.40 9.69
CA PHE A 155 -11.25 -4.57 8.67
C PHE A 155 -10.45 -3.32 8.36
N LEU A 156 -10.48 -2.95 7.09
CA LEU A 156 -9.98 -1.72 6.53
C LEU A 156 -11.13 -1.09 5.76
N GLU A 157 -11.42 0.18 6.06
CA GLU A 157 -12.49 0.95 5.42
C GLU A 157 -12.07 2.40 5.21
N VAL A 158 -12.63 3.00 4.15
CA VAL A 158 -12.49 4.44 3.86
C VAL A 158 -13.86 5.08 4.07
N ILE A 159 -13.91 6.15 4.85
CA ILE A 159 -15.15 6.85 5.19
C ILE A 159 -15.02 8.31 4.74
N PRO A 160 -15.80 8.73 3.72
CA PRO A 160 -15.76 10.10 3.22
C PRO A 160 -16.55 11.05 4.12
N PHE A 161 -16.08 12.31 4.21
CA PHE A 161 -16.71 13.43 4.91
C PHE A 161 -16.75 14.67 4.04
N ASN A 162 -17.77 15.50 4.24
CA ASN A 162 -17.80 16.85 3.72
C ASN A 162 -17.00 17.77 4.63
N TYR A 163 -16.07 18.53 4.06
CA TYR A 163 -15.11 19.29 4.85
C TYR A 163 -15.75 20.49 5.56
N SER A 164 -15.80 20.45 6.90
CA SER A 164 -15.68 21.66 7.73
C SER A 164 -14.27 21.69 8.34
N LYS A 165 -13.69 22.89 8.51
CA LYS A 165 -12.33 23.15 9.05
C LYS A 165 -12.10 22.68 10.51
N THR A 166 -12.90 21.76 11.02
CA THR A 166 -12.91 21.32 12.41
C THR A 166 -12.03 20.08 12.61
N ALA A 167 -11.62 19.84 13.87
CA ALA A 167 -10.85 18.66 14.24
C ALA A 167 -11.67 17.39 13.96
N THR A 168 -11.01 16.34 13.47
CA THR A 168 -11.67 15.07 13.17
C THR A 168 -11.48 14.13 14.36
N ASN A 169 -12.58 13.79 15.03
CA ASN A 169 -12.60 12.84 16.13
C ASN A 169 -13.06 11.48 15.63
N VAL A 170 -12.18 10.48 15.73
CA VAL A 170 -12.50 9.09 15.45
C VAL A 170 -12.76 8.39 16.78
N THR A 171 -14.01 8.01 17.01
CA THR A 171 -14.42 7.21 18.18
C THR A 171 -14.74 5.80 17.73
N ILE A 172 -14.16 4.82 18.39
CA ILE A 172 -14.50 3.41 18.18
C ILE A 172 -15.02 2.86 19.48
N VAL A 173 -16.21 2.29 19.39
CA VAL A 173 -16.90 1.63 20.48
C VAL A 173 -16.98 0.15 20.15
N GLY A 174 -16.34 -0.70 20.94
CA GLY A 174 -16.51 -2.15 20.85
C GLY A 174 -17.64 -2.61 21.73
N TYR A 175 -18.44 -3.53 21.22
CA TYR A 175 -19.54 -4.19 21.91
C TYR A 175 -19.27 -5.68 22.01
N ASP A 176 -19.70 -6.28 23.12
CA ASP A 176 -19.77 -7.74 23.22
C ASP A 176 -20.92 -8.30 22.37
N GLU A 177 -21.05 -9.63 22.35
CA GLU A 177 -22.09 -10.31 21.58
C GLU A 177 -23.52 -10.02 22.07
N GLN A 178 -23.67 -9.42 23.24
CA GLN A 178 -24.94 -9.03 23.85
C GLN A 178 -25.26 -7.55 23.59
N GLY A 179 -24.39 -6.84 22.87
CA GLY A 179 -24.56 -5.41 22.55
C GLY A 179 -24.18 -4.47 23.69
N LYS A 180 -23.45 -4.94 24.71
CA LYS A 180 -22.92 -4.10 25.79
C LYS A 180 -21.56 -3.54 25.40
N GLU A 181 -21.35 -2.25 25.62
CA GLU A 181 -20.08 -1.57 25.39
C GLU A 181 -18.97 -2.16 26.28
N ILE A 182 -17.87 -2.58 25.66
CA ILE A 182 -16.71 -3.17 26.33
C ILE A 182 -15.43 -2.33 26.17
N THR A 183 -15.36 -1.49 25.14
CA THR A 183 -14.20 -0.61 24.92
C THR A 183 -14.61 0.65 24.19
N LYS A 184 -13.96 1.77 24.53
CA LYS A 184 -14.09 3.03 23.83
C LYS A 184 -12.71 3.64 23.63
N LYS A 185 -12.35 3.92 22.39
CA LYS A 185 -11.13 4.64 22.03
C LYS A 185 -11.49 5.88 21.24
N VAL A 186 -10.88 7.01 21.61
CA VAL A 186 -11.03 8.28 20.90
C VAL A 186 -9.66 8.67 20.38
N ILE A 187 -9.58 8.96 19.08
CA ILE A 187 -8.38 9.45 18.40
C ILE A 187 -8.69 10.86 17.91
N HIS A 188 -7.82 11.79 18.28
CA HIS A 188 -7.89 13.18 17.85
C HIS A 188 -6.84 13.41 16.76
N ASN A 189 -7.27 13.98 15.63
CA ASN A 189 -6.40 14.42 14.54
C ASN A 189 -6.66 15.90 14.24
#